data_AF-A0A6I5EDI1-F1
#
_entry.id   AF-A0A6I5EDI1-F1
#
_cell.length_a   1.000
_cell.length_b   1.000
_cell.length_c   1.000
_cell.angle_alpha   90.00
_cell.angle_beta   90.00
_cell.angle_gamma   90.00
#
_symmetry.space_group_name_H-M   'P 1'
#
loop_
_entity.id
_entity.type
_entity.pdbx_description
1 polymer ?
#
loop_
_entity_poly.entity_id
_entity_poly.type
_entity_poly.pdbx_seq_one_letter_code
_entity_poly.pdbx_strand_id
1 'polypeptide(L)'
;MPRWAVVEAHGQAEASIYGVHSELEGTEAEAVAALLRVVDSYEEAVTAAGRRRQRRKVFRVSDRSYLVRVENLLSSHEAHFTLAELIADTHDDGLPNTVGGAPKRS
;
A
#
# COMPACT_ATOMS: atom_id res chain seq x y z
N MET A 1 11.12 -8.72 -11.86
CA MET A 1 9.68 -8.38 -11.97
C MET A 1 9.46 -7.07 -11.23
N PRO A 2 8.52 -6.21 -11.63
CA PRO A 2 8.20 -4.99 -10.89
C PRO A 2 7.73 -5.34 -9.46
N ARG A 3 8.15 -4.51 -8.51
CA ARG A 3 7.76 -4.60 -7.09
C ARG A 3 6.88 -3.41 -6.76
N TRP A 4 5.85 -3.64 -5.95
CA TRP A 4 4.86 -2.64 -5.60
C TRP A 4 4.56 -2.67 -4.11
N ALA A 5 3.98 -1.59 -3.59
CA ALA A 5 3.44 -1.51 -2.25
C ALA A 5 2.05 -0.91 -2.29
N VAL A 6 1.12 -1.49 -1.51
CA VAL A 6 -0.10 -0.79 -1.10
C VAL A 6 0.25 0.02 0.12
N VAL A 7 0.04 1.33 0.02
CA VAL A 7 0.35 2.30 1.07
C VAL A 7 -0.96 2.80 1.66
N GLU A 8 -1.05 2.83 2.98
CA GLU A 8 -2.18 3.40 3.74
C GLU A 8 -1.76 4.73 4.35
N ALA A 9 -2.59 5.76 4.21
CA ALA A 9 -2.38 7.03 4.89
C ALA A 9 -3.14 7.09 6.22
N HIS A 10 -2.44 7.36 7.33
CA HIS A 10 -3.04 7.49 8.65
C HIS A 10 -3.29 8.96 8.99
N GLY A 11 -4.56 9.38 8.95
CA GLY A 11 -4.98 10.79 8.96
C GLY A 11 -4.90 11.55 10.29
N GLN A 12 -3.98 11.26 11.21
CA GLN A 12 -3.92 11.97 12.50
C GLN A 12 -2.56 12.54 12.93
N ALA A 13 -1.44 12.25 12.26
CA ALA A 13 -0.15 12.87 12.61
C ALA A 13 0.79 13.00 11.40
N GLU A 14 1.40 14.19 11.22
CA GLU A 14 2.37 14.49 10.14
C GLU A 14 3.61 13.58 10.14
N ALA A 15 3.94 12.94 11.26
CA ALA A 15 5.17 12.15 11.38
C ALA A 15 5.09 10.75 10.73
N SER A 16 3.91 10.28 10.31
CA SER A 16 3.75 9.00 9.61
C SER A 16 2.53 9.05 8.70
N ILE A 17 2.62 9.94 7.70
CA ILE A 17 1.54 10.17 6.73
C ILE A 17 1.24 8.88 5.93
N TYR A 18 2.20 7.95 5.82
CA TYR A 18 2.08 6.73 5.03
C TYR A 18 2.73 5.52 5.73
N GLY A 19 1.99 4.41 5.81
CA GLY A 19 2.48 3.08 6.19
C GLY A 19 2.35 2.09 5.03
N VAL A 20 3.28 1.13 4.92
CA VAL A 20 3.15 0.03 3.95
C VAL A 20 2.16 -0.99 4.51
N HIS A 21 1.01 -1.13 3.84
CA HIS A 21 0.00 -2.14 4.16
C HIS A 21 0.43 -3.53 3.66
N SER A 22 1.00 -3.61 2.45
CA SER A 22 1.52 -4.86 1.89
C SER A 22 2.47 -4.60 0.72
N GLU A 23 3.53 -5.41 0.60
CA GLU A 23 4.37 -5.50 -0.59
C GLU A 23 3.83 -6.54 -1.58
N LEU A 24 4.05 -6.30 -2.87
CA LEU A 24 3.55 -7.12 -3.97
C LEU A 24 4.63 -7.27 -5.04
N GLU A 25 4.60 -8.40 -5.75
CA GLU A 25 5.40 -8.62 -6.96
C GLU A 25 4.46 -8.92 -8.12
N GLY A 26 4.83 -8.46 -9.32
CA GLY A 26 4.09 -8.78 -10.54
C GLY A 26 3.83 -7.56 -11.41
N THR A 27 2.85 -7.71 -12.30
CA THR A 27 2.44 -6.65 -13.22
C THR A 27 1.64 -5.57 -12.50
N GLU A 28 1.57 -4.38 -13.11
CA GLU A 28 0.72 -3.29 -12.60
C GLU A 28 -0.74 -3.72 -12.45
N ALA A 29 -1.28 -4.46 -13.42
CA ALA A 29 -2.68 -4.90 -13.39
C ALA A 29 -2.97 -5.81 -12.18
N GLU A 30 -2.04 -6.72 -11.85
CA GLU A 30 -2.14 -7.58 -10.66
C GLU A 30 -2.04 -6.76 -9.37
N ALA A 31 -1.15 -5.77 -9.34
CA ALA A 31 -0.97 -4.87 -8.21
C ALA A 31 -2.20 -3.97 -7.97
N VAL A 32 -2.82 -3.45 -9.03
CA VAL A 32 -4.09 -2.71 -8.97
C VAL A 32 -5.23 -3.62 -8.50
N ALA A 33 -5.30 -4.86 -8.99
CA ALA A 33 -6.30 -5.83 -8.51
C ALA A 33 -6.11 -6.13 -7.01
N ALA A 34 -4.86 -6.17 -6.52
CA ALA A 34 -4.57 -6.32 -5.10
C ALA A 34 -5.00 -5.09 -4.27
N LEU A 35 -4.71 -3.87 -4.75
CA LEU A 35 -5.20 -2.63 -4.14
C LEU A 35 -6.73 -2.64 -4.00
N LEU A 36 -7.45 -3.03 -5.04
CA LEU A 36 -8.91 -3.08 -5.02
C LEU A 36 -9.46 -4.10 -4.01
N ARG A 37 -8.76 -5.23 -3.81
CA ARG A 37 -9.10 -6.19 -2.75
C ARG A 37 -8.91 -5.60 -1.36
N VAL A 38 -7.79 -4.91 -1.11
CA VAL A 38 -7.52 -4.23 0.18
C VAL A 38 -8.58 -3.18 0.46
N VAL A 39 -8.89 -2.37 -0.55
CA VAL A 39 -10.00 -1.41 -0.49
C VAL A 39 -11.25 -2.16 -0.06
N ASP A 40 -11.71 -3.15 -0.82
CA ASP A 40 -12.97 -3.87 -0.59
C ASP A 40 -13.09 -4.45 0.84
N SER A 41 -12.01 -5.03 1.36
CA SER A 41 -12.00 -5.66 2.68
C SER A 41 -11.79 -4.71 3.88
N TYR A 42 -11.51 -3.42 3.65
CA TYR A 42 -11.20 -2.49 4.73
C TYR A 42 -12.34 -2.36 5.75
N GLU A 43 -12.01 -2.57 7.02
CA GLU A 43 -12.91 -2.44 8.19
C GLU A 43 -14.27 -3.13 8.00
N GLU A 44 -14.30 -4.27 7.31
CA GLU A 44 -15.52 -5.06 7.18
C GLU A 44 -16.05 -5.50 8.55
N ALA A 45 -17.35 -5.27 8.78
CA ALA A 45 -17.95 -5.70 10.03
C ALA A 45 -17.95 -7.23 10.15
N VAL A 46 -17.40 -7.72 11.27
CA VAL A 46 -17.26 -9.16 11.54
C VAL A 46 -18.62 -9.87 11.71
N THR A 47 -19.66 -9.15 12.13
CA THR A 47 -20.99 -9.72 12.36
C THR A 47 -21.97 -9.36 11.24
N ALA A 48 -22.91 -10.28 10.95
CA ALA A 48 -23.96 -10.05 9.94
C ALA A 48 -24.86 -8.84 10.28
N ALA A 49 -25.15 -8.60 11.56
CA ALA A 49 -25.91 -7.45 12.03
C ALA A 49 -25.13 -6.14 11.84
N GLY A 50 -23.81 -6.16 12.11
CA GLY A 50 -22.91 -5.05 11.82
C GLY A 50 -22.87 -4.70 10.34
N ARG A 51 -22.71 -5.69 9.46
CA ARG A 51 -22.70 -5.49 8.00
C ARG A 51 -23.97 -4.86 7.46
N ARG A 52 -25.15 -5.25 7.97
CA ARG A 52 -26.43 -4.64 7.54
C ARG A 52 -26.56 -3.16 7.87
N ARG A 53 -25.84 -2.68 8.87
CA ARG A 53 -25.87 -1.29 9.34
C ARG A 53 -24.64 -0.50 8.92
N GLN A 54 -23.66 -1.19 8.34
CA GLN A 54 -22.43 -0.60 7.86
C GLN A 54 -22.70 0.08 6.52
N ARG A 55 -22.43 1.38 6.46
CA ARG A 55 -22.45 2.13 5.21
C ARG A 55 -21.03 2.34 4.76
N ARG A 56 -20.73 1.79 3.59
CA ARG A 56 -19.42 1.89 2.95
C ARG A 56 -19.49 2.83 1.76
N LYS A 57 -18.51 3.70 1.62
CA LYS A 57 -18.31 4.57 0.47
C LYS A 57 -16.86 4.45 0.02
N VAL A 58 -16.67 4.31 -1.28
CA VAL A 58 -15.35 4.31 -1.91
C VAL A 58 -15.31 5.46 -2.90
N PHE A 59 -14.32 6.33 -2.74
CA PHE A 59 -14.07 7.45 -3.64
C PHE A 59 -12.77 7.18 -4.38
N ARG A 60 -12.81 7.30 -5.70
CA ARG A 60 -11.59 7.30 -6.51
C ARG A 60 -10.93 8.67 -6.39
N VAL A 61 -9.65 8.70 -6.03
CA VAL A 61 -8.87 9.94 -5.92
C VAL A 61 -7.97 10.10 -7.15
N SER A 62 -7.33 9.01 -7.58
CA SER A 62 -6.58 8.93 -8.85
C SER A 62 -6.75 7.55 -9.49
N ASP A 63 -6.01 7.27 -10.57
CA ASP A 63 -6.05 5.95 -11.20
C ASP A 63 -5.60 4.82 -10.28
N ARG A 64 -4.76 5.13 -9.28
CA ARG A 64 -4.14 4.16 -8.37
C ARG A 64 -4.33 4.52 -6.89
N SER A 65 -5.33 5.35 -6.58
CA SER A 65 -5.60 5.73 -5.19
C SER A 65 -7.08 5.89 -4.90
N TYR A 66 -7.49 5.44 -3.71
CA TYR A 66 -8.88 5.39 -3.28
C TYR A 66 -9.00 5.79 -1.82
N LEU A 67 -10.00 6.63 -1.53
CA LEU A 67 -10.42 6.91 -0.16
C LEU A 67 -11.60 6.01 0.18
N VAL A 68 -11.50 5.26 1.27
CA VAL A 68 -12.56 4.42 1.80
C VAL A 68 -13.07 5.01 3.08
N ARG A 69 -14.39 5.13 3.19
CA ARG A 69 -15.08 5.53 4.41
C ARG A 69 -16.11 4.50 4.80
N VAL A 70 -16.01 4.03 6.04
CA VAL A 70 -16.86 3.00 6.63
C VAL A 70 -17.52 3.59 7.87
N GLU A 71 -18.83 3.75 7.81
CA GLU A 71 -19.64 4.31 8.89
C GLU A 71 -20.54 3.20 9.46
N ASN A 72 -20.58 3.08 10.78
CA ASN A 72 -21.58 2.28 11.49
C ASN A 72 -22.20 3.12 12.62
N LEU A 73 -23.07 2.52 13.44
CA LEU A 73 -23.79 3.25 14.49
C LEU A 73 -22.86 3.81 15.60
N LEU A 74 -21.71 3.19 15.82
CA LEU A 74 -20.82 3.43 16.96
C LEU A 74 -19.45 4.01 16.56
N SER A 75 -19.04 3.88 15.31
CA SER A 75 -17.74 4.33 14.81
C SER A 75 -17.78 4.73 13.34
N SER A 76 -16.82 5.58 12.97
CA SER A 76 -16.52 5.95 11.59
C SER A 76 -15.03 5.74 11.37
N HIS A 77 -14.69 4.97 10.33
CA HIS A 77 -13.32 4.67 9.93
C HIS A 77 -13.09 5.22 8.54
N GLU A 78 -11.90 5.76 8.31
CA GLU A 78 -11.50 6.34 7.03
C GLU A 78 -10.03 6.00 6.76
N ALA A 79 -9.74 5.52 5.56
CA ALA A 79 -8.39 5.23 5.10
C ALA A 79 -8.21 5.60 3.63
N HIS A 80 -7.03 6.12 3.32
CA HIS A 80 -6.62 6.40 1.95
C HIS A 80 -5.57 5.37 1.53
N PHE A 81 -5.90 4.56 0.53
CA PHE A 81 -4.99 3.58 -0.04
C PHE A 81 -4.42 4.05 -1.37
N THR A 82 -3.12 3.90 -1.56
CA THR A 82 -2.41 4.26 -2.80
C THR A 82 -1.47 3.13 -3.22
N LEU A 83 -1.39 2.84 -4.52
CA LEU A 83 -0.39 1.94 -5.06
C LEU A 83 0.90 2.71 -5.37
N ALA A 84 2.01 2.24 -4.83
CA ALA A 84 3.36 2.75 -5.12
C ALA A 84 4.20 1.68 -5.82
N GLU A 85 5.02 2.08 -6.79
CA GLU A 85 6.01 1.22 -7.43
C GLU A 85 7.36 1.37 -6.71
N LEU A 86 8.06 0.27 -6.47
CA LEU A 86 9.42 0.29 -5.96
C LEU A 86 10.38 0.61 -7.10
N ILE A 87 10.91 1.83 -7.10
CA ILE A 87 11.82 2.32 -8.15
C ILE A 87 13.30 2.01 -7.87
N ALA A 88 13.67 1.77 -6.62
CA ALA A 88 15.02 1.42 -6.20
C ALA A 88 14.99 0.70 -4.85
N ASP A 89 15.80 -0.35 -4.71
CA ASP A 89 16.09 -1.04 -3.45
C ASP A 89 17.60 -1.00 -3.22
N THR A 90 18.06 -0.33 -2.17
CA THR A 90 19.50 -0.12 -1.91
C THR A 90 20.15 -1.29 -1.17
N HIS A 91 19.39 -2.33 -0.82
CA HIS A 91 19.92 -3.59 -0.26
C HIS A 91 19.92 -4.73 -1.29
N ASP A 92 19.50 -4.47 -2.53
CA ASP A 92 19.68 -5.42 -3.63
C ASP A 92 21.15 -5.36 -4.08
N ASP A 93 21.91 -6.41 -3.77
CA ASP A 93 23.36 -6.58 -3.99
C ASP A 93 23.74 -6.68 -5.48
N GLY A 94 23.22 -5.77 -6.31
CA GLY A 94 23.57 -5.58 -7.71
C GLY A 94 24.73 -4.60 -7.92
N LEU A 95 25.60 -4.37 -6.94
CA LEU A 95 26.80 -3.56 -7.14
C LEU A 95 27.90 -4.41 -7.78
N PRO A 96 28.37 -4.09 -9.01
CA PRO A 96 29.51 -4.78 -9.59
C PRO A 96 30.76 -4.61 -8.72
N ASN A 97 31.55 -5.69 -8.58
CA ASN A 97 32.83 -5.78 -7.87
C ASN A 97 33.95 -4.85 -8.40
N THR A 98 33.63 -3.82 -9.18
CA THR A 98 34.62 -2.96 -9.85
C THR A 98 35.26 -1.89 -8.95
N VAL A 99 35.01 -1.90 -7.64
CA VAL A 99 35.69 -0.99 -6.69
C VAL A 99 36.74 -1.71 -5.80
N GLY A 100 37.18 -2.92 -6.19
CA GLY A 100 38.27 -3.65 -5.54
C GLY A 100 39.64 -3.53 -6.22
N GLY A 101 39.80 -2.63 -7.19
CA GLY A 101 41.06 -2.42 -7.91
C GLY A 101 42.10 -1.64 -7.09
N ALA A 102 42.70 -2.26 -6.08
CA ALA A 102 43.94 -1.77 -5.51
C ALA A 102 45.14 -2.43 -6.24
N PRO A 103 46.13 -1.64 -6.71
CA PRO A 103 47.20 -2.15 -7.58
C PRO A 103 48.17 -3.07 -6.83
N LYS A 104 48.55 -4.17 -7.51
CA LYS A 104 49.68 -5.03 -7.13
C LYS A 104 50.94 -4.16 -6.98
N ARG A 105 51.54 -4.17 -5.78
CA ARG A 105 52.93 -3.74 -5.59
C ARG A 105 53.85 -4.95 -5.79
N SER A 106 54.87 -4.73 -6.61
CA SER A 106 55.99 -5.62 -6.92
C SER A 106 56.81 -5.99 -5.69
#